data_AF-A0A1G6Z0N8-F1
#
_entry.id   AF-A0A1G6Z0N8-F1
#
_cell.length_a   1.000
_cell.length_b   1.000
_cell.length_c   1.000
_cell.angle_alpha   90.00
_cell.angle_beta   90.00
_cell.angle_gamma   90.00
#
_symmetry.space_group_name_H-M   'P 1'
#
loop_
_entity.id
_entity.type
_entity.pdbx_description
1 polymer ?
#
loop_
_entity_poly.entity_id
_entity_poly.type
_entity_poly.pdbx_seq_one_letter_code
_entity_poly.pdbx_strand_id
1 'polypeptide(L)'
;MAGMADDQGQGSRDQGERPGEGSEPGEHGSQSGQFADGRRGQTREVSDEEAAAGRAADETSARAAGGDEPRRCGFSLCRKPLRDEGTGRKLEYCRKEDTSWDVGDERQPATCRELGRAERALATVTGARAAVAEVNVVELGEHVDAVIAPVQAVVEPVTRLLDTLTGVRGALDGAVATARAEKEEALRQAADADGRAEASRQIAVEAEAAAAAAVDEKEAAARAARRDRDDRVRAERAQATAEGRAAELEQALGRATERVDALTARTDDLAARLARASGELDSSRQTIEEERQRAGGQEERANAAIAAAADRERQLREEFDQRLEQLRIQHAAALDQARQDSVTAARQAREQGEVTRQAEAQRHAHQLAELHERIGTLSQRADAADGIASAQSDQLRAWRRTLAAALEQHHEDTEALRQQLRTLLDDQ
;
A
#
# COMPACT_ATOMS: atom_id res chain seq x y z
N MET A 1 -54.14 -18.28 -5.65
CA MET A 1 -53.68 -17.34 -4.61
C MET A 1 -52.16 -17.42 -4.64
N ALA A 2 -51.42 -16.53 -5.31
CA ALA A 2 -51.44 -15.06 -5.26
C ALA A 2 -51.05 -14.55 -3.85
N GLY A 3 -49.94 -13.83 -3.67
CA GLY A 3 -48.99 -13.37 -4.69
C GLY A 3 -47.62 -12.91 -4.17
N MET A 4 -46.77 -12.50 -5.10
CA MET A 4 -45.47 -11.88 -4.86
C MET A 4 -45.63 -10.48 -4.23
N ALA A 5 -44.61 -10.03 -3.51
CA ALA A 5 -44.38 -8.62 -3.22
C ALA A 5 -42.87 -8.34 -3.30
N ASP A 6 -42.45 -7.74 -4.42
CA ASP A 6 -41.21 -6.97 -4.48
C ASP A 6 -41.35 -5.70 -3.62
N ASP A 7 -40.26 -5.25 -3.01
CA ASP A 7 -40.15 -3.84 -2.60
C ASP A 7 -38.75 -3.32 -2.91
N GLN A 8 -38.68 -2.28 -3.75
CA GLN A 8 -37.44 -1.65 -4.20
C GLN A 8 -37.28 -0.29 -3.51
N GLY A 9 -36.56 -0.29 -2.38
CA GLY A 9 -36.20 0.93 -1.67
C GLY A 9 -35.09 1.73 -2.34
N GLN A 10 -35.39 2.47 -3.42
CA GLN A 10 -34.49 3.50 -3.95
C GLN A 10 -34.51 4.75 -3.04
N GLY A 11 -33.36 5.15 -2.51
CA GLY A 11 -33.22 6.29 -1.60
C GLY A 11 -32.10 7.26 -2.00
N SER A 12 -32.44 8.28 -2.80
CA SER A 12 -31.54 9.41 -3.08
C SER A 12 -31.36 10.35 -1.89
N ARG A 13 -30.13 10.80 -1.68
CA ARG A 13 -29.62 12.02 -1.00
C ARG A 13 -28.10 11.92 -1.13
N ASP A 14 -27.38 12.72 -1.90
CA ASP A 14 -27.44 14.17 -2.10
C ASP A 14 -27.34 14.97 -0.79
N GLN A 15 -26.09 15.33 -0.48
CA GLN A 15 -25.65 16.39 0.41
C GLN A 15 -24.14 16.51 0.22
N GLY A 16 -23.69 17.60 -0.38
CA GLY A 16 -22.29 17.99 -0.39
C GLY A 16 -22.03 19.00 0.71
N GLU A 17 -20.82 19.00 1.28
CA GLU A 17 -20.29 20.13 2.04
C GLU A 17 -18.75 20.15 1.94
N ARG A 18 -18.23 21.24 1.37
CA ARG A 18 -16.88 21.77 1.67
C ARG A 18 -17.06 22.68 2.90
N PRO A 19 -16.11 22.73 3.84
CA PRO A 19 -15.01 23.70 3.71
C PRO A 19 -13.68 23.23 4.33
N GLY A 20 -12.63 24.05 4.23
CA GLY A 20 -11.37 23.80 4.95
C GLY A 20 -10.15 24.49 4.34
N GLU A 21 -10.08 25.81 4.42
CA GLU A 21 -8.83 26.54 4.21
C GLU A 21 -7.85 26.27 5.37
N GLY A 22 -6.55 26.24 5.09
CA GLY A 22 -5.50 25.99 6.08
C GLY A 22 -4.17 26.56 5.61
N SER A 23 -3.94 27.83 5.93
CA SER A 23 -2.72 28.57 5.58
C SER A 23 -1.63 28.42 6.63
N GLU A 24 -0.37 28.37 6.15
CA GLU A 24 0.86 28.87 6.82
C GLU A 24 1.36 28.16 8.12
N PRO A 25 2.61 28.42 8.56
CA PRO A 25 3.84 28.67 7.79
C PRO A 25 5.06 27.85 8.32
N GLY A 26 6.26 28.03 7.73
CA GLY A 26 7.50 28.06 8.53
C GLY A 26 8.68 27.14 8.18
N GLU A 27 9.82 27.78 7.90
CA GLU A 27 11.16 27.52 8.48
C GLU A 27 12.05 26.30 8.11
N HIS A 28 13.14 26.64 7.39
CA HIS A 28 14.56 26.34 7.69
C HIS A 28 15.20 24.94 7.57
N GLY A 29 16.40 24.92 6.94
CA GLY A 29 17.37 23.80 6.87
C GLY A 29 17.83 23.51 5.43
N SER A 30 18.95 24.07 4.94
CA SER A 30 20.33 23.50 5.01
C SER A 30 20.46 22.11 4.35
N GLN A 31 21.46 21.78 3.51
CA GLN A 31 22.76 22.42 3.25
C GLN A 31 23.39 21.83 1.95
N SER A 32 24.29 22.58 1.28
CA SER A 32 25.38 22.11 0.35
C SER A 32 25.05 21.19 -0.86
N GLY A 33 25.59 21.40 -2.07
CA GLY A 33 26.41 22.51 -2.60
C GLY A 33 27.16 22.14 -3.89
N GLN A 34 27.65 23.17 -4.62
CA GLN A 34 28.78 23.14 -5.58
C GLN A 34 28.61 22.34 -6.91
N PHE A 35 29.15 22.73 -8.08
CA PHE A 35 30.04 23.84 -8.52
C PHE A 35 29.77 24.17 -10.02
N ALA A 36 30.12 25.40 -10.46
CA ALA A 36 30.58 25.87 -11.80
C ALA A 36 29.98 25.30 -13.13
N ASP A 37 29.89 26.00 -14.27
CA ASP A 37 30.35 27.32 -14.75
C ASP A 37 29.40 27.73 -15.90
N GLY A 38 29.00 28.99 -16.10
CA GLY A 38 29.72 29.90 -17.00
C GLY A 38 28.75 30.86 -17.73
N ARG A 39 29.18 32.11 -17.95
CA ARG A 39 28.39 33.32 -18.36
C ARG A 39 27.70 33.19 -19.75
N ARG A 40 26.51 33.76 -20.03
CA ARG A 40 26.15 35.21 -20.23
C ARG A 40 27.00 35.91 -21.32
N GLY A 41 26.48 36.62 -22.34
CA GLY A 41 25.10 37.02 -22.73
C GLY A 41 25.02 37.32 -24.26
N GLN A 42 23.85 37.68 -24.84
CA GLN A 42 23.43 39.07 -25.23
C GLN A 42 24.42 39.78 -26.20
N THR A 43 24.07 40.39 -27.36
CA THR A 43 22.83 40.87 -28.05
C THR A 43 23.07 40.85 -29.59
N ARG A 44 22.09 40.68 -30.50
CA ARG A 44 21.17 41.65 -31.17
C ARG A 44 21.85 42.84 -31.91
N GLU A 45 21.26 43.20 -33.08
CA GLU A 45 21.57 44.31 -34.03
C GLU A 45 22.58 43.89 -35.13
N VAL A 46 22.35 43.96 -36.47
CA VAL A 46 21.55 44.79 -37.42
C VAL A 46 22.32 46.02 -37.98
N SER A 47 22.22 46.18 -39.31
CA SER A 47 22.65 47.30 -40.19
C SER A 47 24.10 47.36 -40.74
N ASP A 48 24.18 47.16 -42.06
CA ASP A 48 24.50 48.16 -43.12
C ASP A 48 25.85 48.92 -43.22
N GLU A 49 26.22 49.09 -44.50
CA GLU A 49 26.95 50.20 -45.16
C GLU A 49 28.46 50.49 -44.94
N GLU A 50 29.17 50.31 -46.06
CA GLU A 50 30.13 51.23 -46.74
C GLU A 50 31.48 51.71 -46.14
N ALA A 51 32.45 51.68 -47.07
CA ALA A 51 33.57 52.63 -47.26
C ALA A 51 34.68 52.79 -46.19
N ALA A 52 35.94 52.49 -46.58
CA ALA A 52 36.84 53.49 -47.19
C ALA A 52 38.36 53.13 -47.13
N ALA A 53 39.10 53.56 -48.17
CA ALA A 53 40.55 53.85 -48.23
C ALA A 53 41.59 52.71 -48.02
N GLY A 54 42.73 52.70 -48.73
CA GLY A 54 43.19 53.55 -49.85
C GLY A 54 44.73 53.55 -50.05
N ARG A 55 45.21 54.37 -51.01
CA ARG A 55 46.64 54.69 -51.37
C ARG A 55 47.36 53.59 -52.19
N ALA A 56 48.31 53.88 -53.11
CA ALA A 56 48.77 55.11 -53.79
C ALA A 56 49.81 54.70 -54.88
N ALA A 57 50.34 55.56 -55.77
CA ALA A 57 49.86 56.73 -56.54
C ALA A 57 51.05 57.30 -57.33
N ASP A 58 50.89 57.83 -58.56
CA ASP A 58 51.86 58.80 -59.12
C ASP A 58 51.28 59.72 -60.22
N GLU A 59 51.77 60.96 -60.28
CA GLU A 59 51.36 62.03 -61.20
C GLU A 59 52.60 62.70 -61.82
N THR A 60 52.47 63.32 -63.01
CA THR A 60 52.87 64.73 -63.26
C THR A 60 52.88 65.09 -64.76
N SER A 61 52.23 66.22 -65.10
CA SER A 61 52.81 67.37 -65.82
C SER A 61 51.83 68.08 -66.77
N ALA A 62 51.53 69.35 -66.48
CA ALA A 62 50.96 70.30 -67.44
C ALA A 62 51.37 71.76 -67.12
N ARG A 63 51.83 72.49 -68.14
CA ARG A 63 52.06 73.96 -68.23
C ARG A 63 52.38 74.29 -69.71
N ALA A 64 52.05 75.41 -70.34
CA ALA A 64 51.03 76.46 -70.14
C ALA A 64 50.98 77.36 -71.41
N ALA A 65 49.89 78.15 -71.59
CA ALA A 65 49.68 79.21 -72.62
C ALA A 65 49.69 78.80 -74.12
N GLY A 66 49.01 79.48 -75.05
CA GLY A 66 48.02 80.57 -74.98
C GLY A 66 47.88 81.27 -76.34
N GLY A 67 46.66 81.45 -76.87
CA GLY A 67 46.39 82.15 -78.15
C GLY A 67 45.42 81.41 -79.08
N ASP A 68 44.18 81.89 -79.19
CA ASP A 68 43.10 81.26 -79.97
C ASP A 68 43.09 81.72 -81.45
N GLU A 69 43.65 80.90 -82.32
CA GLU A 69 43.29 80.87 -83.75
C GLU A 69 42.88 79.43 -84.11
N PRO A 70 41.72 79.20 -84.76
CA PRO A 70 41.20 77.85 -84.95
C PRO A 70 42.11 77.04 -85.87
N ARG A 71 42.86 76.09 -85.26
CA ARG A 71 43.82 75.21 -85.93
C ARG A 71 43.18 74.54 -87.14
N ARG A 72 43.86 74.56 -88.29
CA ARG A 72 43.37 73.93 -89.53
C ARG A 72 44.00 72.55 -89.74
N CYS A 73 43.28 71.66 -90.44
CA CYS A 73 43.78 70.35 -90.85
C CYS A 73 45.12 70.48 -91.62
N GLY A 74 46.13 69.70 -91.21
CA GLY A 74 47.49 69.74 -91.76
C GLY A 74 47.68 69.14 -93.16
N PHE A 75 46.61 68.71 -93.84
CA PHE A 75 46.63 68.35 -95.26
C PHE A 75 46.30 69.59 -96.10
N SER A 76 47.19 69.94 -97.04
CA SER A 76 47.26 71.29 -97.61
C SER A 76 45.99 71.74 -98.35
N LEU A 77 45.25 70.78 -98.91
CA LEU A 77 44.00 70.94 -99.65
C LEU A 77 42.74 70.94 -98.77
N CYS A 78 42.80 70.38 -97.55
CA CYS A 78 41.62 70.28 -96.68
C CYS A 78 41.36 71.58 -95.91
N ARG A 79 42.37 72.08 -95.17
CA ARG A 79 42.37 73.34 -94.36
C ARG A 79 41.12 73.64 -93.50
N LYS A 80 40.26 72.65 -93.26
CA LYS A 80 39.06 72.74 -92.42
C LYS A 80 39.49 73.05 -90.97
N PRO A 81 38.82 73.97 -90.25
CA PRO A 81 39.12 74.22 -88.85
C PRO A 81 38.79 72.97 -88.03
N LEU A 82 39.73 72.56 -87.19
CA LEU A 82 39.63 71.44 -86.26
C LEU A 82 38.95 71.94 -84.98
N ARG A 83 38.08 71.13 -84.39
CA ARG A 83 37.52 71.41 -83.06
C ARG A 83 38.57 71.10 -82.00
N ASP A 84 38.82 72.06 -81.11
CA ASP A 84 39.60 71.82 -79.90
C ASP A 84 38.72 71.10 -78.86
N GLU A 85 38.90 69.79 -78.75
CA GLU A 85 38.33 68.98 -77.67
C GLU A 85 39.26 69.03 -76.44
N GLY A 86 38.70 69.35 -75.27
CA GLY A 86 39.47 69.64 -74.06
C GLY A 86 40.39 68.51 -73.59
N THR A 87 41.55 68.90 -73.03
CA THR A 87 42.54 68.07 -72.29
C THR A 87 43.11 66.81 -72.97
N GLY A 88 42.72 66.48 -74.21
CA GLY A 88 43.36 65.44 -75.03
C GLY A 88 44.57 65.93 -75.85
N ARG A 89 45.28 64.99 -76.51
CA ARG A 89 46.32 65.35 -77.52
C ARG A 89 45.65 66.09 -78.70
N LYS A 90 46.08 67.33 -78.95
CA LYS A 90 45.57 68.18 -80.05
C LYS A 90 45.70 67.47 -81.42
N LEU A 91 44.59 67.34 -82.15
CA LEU A 91 44.54 66.69 -83.46
C LEU A 91 45.31 67.51 -84.52
N GLU A 92 46.14 66.86 -85.35
CA GLU A 92 46.80 67.48 -86.52
C GLU A 92 45.95 67.40 -87.81
N TYR A 93 45.00 66.46 -87.87
CA TYR A 93 44.20 66.15 -89.05
C TYR A 93 42.74 65.95 -88.64
N CYS A 94 41.81 66.06 -89.60
CA CYS A 94 40.41 65.68 -89.42
C CYS A 94 40.26 64.21 -88.98
N ARG A 95 39.17 63.88 -88.26
CA ARG A 95 38.82 62.50 -87.93
C ARG A 95 38.47 61.70 -89.20
N LYS A 96 38.52 60.38 -89.10
CA LYS A 96 38.26 59.45 -90.22
C LYS A 96 36.82 59.57 -90.73
N GLU A 97 35.87 59.95 -89.88
CA GLU A 97 34.47 60.18 -90.25
C GLU A 97 34.22 61.50 -91.03
N ASP A 98 35.06 62.53 -90.89
CA ASP A 98 34.73 63.91 -91.33
C ASP A 98 35.12 64.25 -92.78
N THR A 99 36.08 63.50 -93.35
CA THR A 99 36.61 63.69 -94.71
C THR A 99 37.42 62.47 -95.14
N SER A 100 36.92 61.75 -96.14
CA SER A 100 37.63 60.68 -96.85
C SER A 100 37.73 61.06 -98.33
N TRP A 101 38.87 60.79 -98.95
CA TRP A 101 39.15 61.15 -100.34
C TRP A 101 39.25 59.89 -101.20
N ASP A 102 38.53 59.84 -102.32
CA ASP A 102 38.65 58.75 -103.29
C ASP A 102 39.93 58.95 -104.11
N VAL A 103 40.96 58.13 -103.82
CA VAL A 103 42.30 58.25 -104.42
C VAL A 103 42.75 56.90 -104.97
N GLY A 104 42.40 56.62 -106.23
CA GLY A 104 42.81 55.44 -106.99
C GLY A 104 41.83 54.26 -106.95
N ASP A 105 42.01 53.31 -107.88
CA ASP A 105 41.08 52.19 -108.16
C ASP A 105 40.96 51.11 -107.06
N GLU A 106 41.59 51.29 -105.90
CA GLU A 106 41.51 50.35 -104.77
C GLU A 106 40.54 50.84 -103.68
N ARG A 107 39.63 49.97 -103.25
CA ARG A 107 38.37 50.29 -102.54
C ARG A 107 38.50 50.74 -101.08
N GLN A 108 39.47 51.60 -100.73
CA GLN A 108 39.53 52.24 -99.42
C GLN A 108 39.83 53.74 -99.57
N PRO A 109 38.88 54.64 -99.22
CA PRO A 109 39.08 56.07 -99.41
C PRO A 109 40.10 56.59 -98.38
N ALA A 110 41.10 57.33 -98.88
CA ALA A 110 42.24 57.78 -98.10
C ALA A 110 41.85 58.87 -97.09
N THR A 111 42.36 58.77 -95.87
CA THR A 111 42.10 59.77 -94.83
C THR A 111 43.06 60.96 -94.96
N CYS A 112 42.64 62.14 -94.48
CA CYS A 112 43.49 63.33 -94.46
C CYS A 112 44.85 63.10 -93.74
N ARG A 113 44.91 62.15 -92.81
CA ARG A 113 46.13 61.76 -92.08
C ARG A 113 47.12 60.98 -92.95
N GLU A 114 46.64 60.16 -93.87
CA GLU A 114 47.48 59.38 -94.80
C GLU A 114 48.01 60.30 -95.91
N LEU A 115 47.13 61.08 -96.55
CA LEU A 115 47.52 62.04 -97.59
C LEU A 115 48.45 63.14 -97.05
N GLY A 116 48.19 63.67 -95.86
CA GLY A 116 49.08 64.64 -95.22
C GLY A 116 50.42 64.06 -94.73
N ARG A 117 50.57 62.73 -94.65
CA ARG A 117 51.89 62.08 -94.48
C ARG A 117 52.60 61.93 -95.83
N ALA A 118 51.87 61.59 -96.89
CA ALA A 118 52.40 61.55 -98.24
C ALA A 118 52.91 62.93 -98.71
N GLU A 119 52.18 64.03 -98.45
CA GLU A 119 52.67 65.40 -98.73
C GLU A 119 53.98 65.72 -98.01
N ARG A 120 54.08 65.39 -96.71
CA ARG A 120 55.29 65.64 -95.91
C ARG A 120 56.48 64.78 -96.38
N ALA A 121 56.23 63.57 -96.88
CA ALA A 121 57.24 62.72 -97.51
C ALA A 121 57.67 63.27 -98.89
N LEU A 122 56.74 63.76 -99.71
CA LEU A 122 57.07 64.38 -101.00
C LEU A 122 57.92 65.64 -100.82
N ALA A 123 57.56 66.50 -99.86
CA ALA A 123 58.28 67.73 -99.52
C ALA A 123 59.70 67.49 -98.97
N THR A 124 59.99 66.31 -98.41
CA THR A 124 61.36 65.93 -98.01
C THR A 124 62.20 65.41 -99.17
N VAL A 125 61.58 64.89 -100.25
CA VAL A 125 62.27 64.39 -101.44
C VAL A 125 62.57 65.50 -102.46
N THR A 126 61.72 66.52 -102.57
CA THR A 126 61.90 67.63 -103.54
C THR A 126 62.83 68.75 -103.07
N GLY A 127 63.28 68.73 -101.82
CA GLY A 127 64.03 69.84 -101.20
C GLY A 127 65.55 69.84 -101.35
N ALA A 128 66.18 68.82 -101.97
CA ALA A 128 67.65 68.66 -101.86
C ALA A 128 68.37 67.97 -103.05
N ARG A 129 68.25 68.50 -104.27
CA ARG A 129 69.41 68.51 -105.21
C ARG A 129 69.28 69.58 -106.30
N ALA A 130 70.37 70.31 -106.54
CA ALA A 130 70.50 71.32 -107.57
C ALA A 130 71.80 71.13 -108.38
N ALA A 131 71.81 71.71 -109.59
CA ALA A 131 72.96 71.97 -110.48
C ALA A 131 73.74 70.78 -111.10
N VAL A 132 73.58 70.59 -112.42
CA VAL A 132 74.55 70.78 -113.54
C VAL A 132 73.67 70.80 -114.82
N ALA A 133 73.36 71.94 -115.44
CA ALA A 133 74.15 72.80 -116.36
C ALA A 133 74.12 72.33 -117.84
N GLU A 134 73.98 73.32 -118.73
CA GLU A 134 73.49 73.23 -120.12
C GLU A 134 74.54 72.79 -121.17
N VAL A 135 74.06 72.24 -122.31
CA VAL A 135 74.74 72.32 -123.63
C VAL A 135 73.69 72.60 -124.73
N ASN A 136 74.12 73.27 -125.80
CA ASN A 136 73.32 74.11 -126.71
C ASN A 136 72.80 73.38 -127.97
N VAL A 137 71.72 73.89 -128.59
CA VAL A 137 70.87 73.19 -129.59
C VAL A 137 71.10 73.71 -131.02
N VAL A 138 72.35 73.70 -131.50
CA VAL A 138 72.68 74.13 -132.88
C VAL A 138 73.54 73.13 -133.66
N GLU A 139 74.28 72.22 -133.00
CA GLU A 139 74.94 71.07 -133.66
C GLU A 139 74.04 69.81 -133.75
N LEU A 140 72.79 69.90 -133.28
CA LEU A 140 71.83 68.79 -133.22
C LEU A 140 71.27 68.35 -134.60
N GLY A 141 71.74 68.97 -135.69
CA GLY A 141 71.29 68.68 -137.07
C GLY A 141 72.11 67.64 -137.82
N GLU A 142 73.40 67.48 -137.52
CA GLU A 142 74.34 66.68 -138.35
C GLU A 142 74.86 65.39 -137.69
N HIS A 143 74.43 65.09 -136.45
CA HIS A 143 74.82 63.87 -135.73
C HIS A 143 73.73 62.77 -135.70
N VAL A 144 72.55 63.01 -136.28
CA VAL A 144 71.41 62.07 -136.21
C VAL A 144 71.62 60.83 -137.11
N ASP A 145 72.37 60.94 -138.21
CA ASP A 145 72.65 59.79 -139.09
C ASP A 145 73.80 58.88 -138.60
N ALA A 146 74.62 59.33 -137.64
CA ALA A 146 75.79 58.59 -137.16
C ALA A 146 75.47 57.56 -136.05
N VAL A 147 74.27 57.60 -135.44
CA VAL A 147 73.94 56.87 -134.21
C VAL A 147 72.95 55.70 -134.45
N ILE A 148 72.61 55.39 -135.70
CA ILE A 148 71.68 54.29 -136.03
C ILE A 148 72.35 52.90 -135.91
N ALA A 149 73.69 52.81 -135.98
CA ALA A 149 74.41 51.53 -135.89
C ALA A 149 74.51 50.90 -134.47
N PRO A 150 74.76 51.63 -133.36
CA PRO A 150 75.01 51.00 -132.06
C PRO A 150 73.77 50.46 -131.33
N VAL A 151 72.55 50.87 -131.71
CA VAL A 151 71.31 50.55 -130.96
C VAL A 151 70.96 49.06 -130.99
N GLN A 152 71.43 48.30 -131.98
CA GLN A 152 71.20 46.85 -132.06
C GLN A 152 71.98 46.05 -131.00
N ALA A 153 72.99 46.63 -130.33
CA ALA A 153 73.84 45.93 -129.37
C ALA A 153 73.25 45.82 -127.94
N VAL A 154 72.10 46.45 -127.65
CA VAL A 154 71.57 46.60 -126.27
C VAL A 154 70.37 45.68 -125.97
N VAL A 155 69.95 44.86 -126.94
CA VAL A 155 68.77 43.98 -126.78
C VAL A 155 69.05 42.76 -125.89
N GLU A 156 70.24 42.16 -125.98
CA GLU A 156 70.62 40.94 -125.24
C GLU A 156 70.88 41.16 -123.72
N PRO A 157 71.48 42.28 -123.27
CA PRO A 157 71.64 42.55 -121.84
C PRO A 157 70.31 42.74 -121.09
N VAL A 158 69.29 43.30 -121.74
CA VAL A 158 67.99 43.61 -121.12
C VAL A 158 67.14 42.35 -120.93
N THR A 159 67.16 41.42 -121.88
CA THR A 159 66.48 40.11 -121.71
C THR A 159 67.11 39.29 -120.59
N ARG A 160 68.45 39.27 -120.48
CA ARG A 160 69.14 38.57 -119.38
C ARG A 160 68.79 39.13 -117.98
N LEU A 161 68.53 40.44 -117.87
CA LEU A 161 68.08 41.06 -116.62
C LEU A 161 66.64 40.63 -116.26
N LEU A 162 65.75 40.58 -117.25
CA LEU A 162 64.37 40.07 -117.10
C LEU A 162 64.34 38.61 -116.65
N ASP A 163 65.20 37.75 -117.19
CA ASP A 163 65.31 36.36 -116.72
C ASP A 163 65.76 36.28 -115.25
N THR A 164 66.75 37.08 -114.83
CA THR A 164 67.16 37.12 -113.42
C THR A 164 66.06 37.64 -112.49
N LEU A 165 65.30 38.66 -112.89
CA LEU A 165 64.16 39.16 -112.10
C LEU A 165 63.01 38.15 -112.04
N THR A 166 62.78 37.40 -113.11
CA THR A 166 61.78 36.33 -113.16
C THR A 166 62.20 35.13 -112.31
N GLY A 167 63.48 34.77 -112.31
CA GLY A 167 64.06 33.75 -111.44
C GLY A 167 64.01 34.13 -109.95
N VAL A 168 64.38 35.37 -109.61
CA VAL A 168 64.24 35.90 -108.24
C VAL A 168 62.79 35.94 -107.81
N ARG A 169 61.86 36.33 -108.68
CA ARG A 169 60.41 36.28 -108.40
C ARG A 169 59.91 34.87 -108.15
N GLY A 170 60.28 33.90 -108.99
CA GLY A 170 59.95 32.48 -108.78
C GLY A 170 60.54 31.91 -107.49
N ALA A 171 61.77 32.30 -107.13
CA ALA A 171 62.37 31.93 -105.86
C ALA A 171 61.68 32.58 -104.65
N LEU A 172 61.24 33.83 -104.78
CA LEU A 172 60.48 34.53 -103.73
C LEU A 172 59.08 33.93 -103.55
N ASP A 173 58.37 33.67 -104.65
CA ASP A 173 57.05 33.04 -104.66
C ASP A 173 57.14 31.60 -104.09
N GLY A 174 58.21 30.86 -104.42
CA GLY A 174 58.53 29.57 -103.81
C GLY A 174 58.81 29.66 -102.31
N ALA A 175 59.65 30.60 -101.87
CA ALA A 175 59.93 30.82 -100.45
C ALA A 175 58.69 31.27 -99.66
N VAL A 176 57.82 32.10 -100.25
CA VAL A 176 56.54 32.52 -99.66
C VAL A 176 55.56 31.34 -99.60
N ALA A 177 55.52 30.46 -100.60
CA ALA A 177 54.73 29.23 -100.56
C ALA A 177 55.23 28.28 -99.46
N THR A 178 56.55 28.08 -99.34
CA THR A 178 57.17 27.28 -98.27
C THR A 178 56.87 27.87 -96.89
N ALA A 179 57.09 29.17 -96.68
CA ALA A 179 56.81 29.83 -95.40
C ALA A 179 55.30 29.83 -95.03
N ARG A 180 54.40 29.83 -96.02
CA ARG A 180 52.96 29.63 -95.78
C ARG A 180 52.65 28.18 -95.39
N ALA A 181 53.23 27.20 -96.07
CA ALA A 181 53.07 25.79 -95.72
C ALA A 181 53.64 25.47 -94.32
N GLU A 182 54.82 26.01 -93.98
CA GLU A 182 55.44 25.91 -92.66
C GLU A 182 54.58 26.61 -91.58
N LYS A 183 53.99 27.77 -91.89
CA LYS A 183 53.05 28.44 -90.97
C LYS A 183 51.78 27.63 -90.76
N GLU A 184 51.20 27.06 -91.80
CA GLU A 184 50.00 26.21 -91.70
C GLU A 184 50.29 24.89 -90.97
N GLU A 185 51.48 24.32 -91.16
CA GLU A 185 51.98 23.17 -90.40
C GLU A 185 52.18 23.51 -88.93
N ALA A 186 52.84 24.63 -88.61
CA ALA A 186 53.01 25.10 -87.23
C ALA A 186 51.67 25.42 -86.54
N LEU A 187 50.69 25.97 -87.27
CA LEU A 187 49.34 26.20 -86.75
C LEU A 187 48.58 24.88 -86.50
N ARG A 188 48.72 23.87 -87.37
CA ARG A 188 48.17 22.53 -87.15
C ARG A 188 48.81 21.85 -85.93
N GLN A 189 50.14 21.91 -85.81
CA GLN A 189 50.86 21.37 -84.65
C GLN A 189 50.51 22.09 -83.34
N ALA A 190 50.26 23.41 -83.37
CA ALA A 190 49.76 24.16 -82.23
C ALA A 190 48.34 23.72 -81.84
N ALA A 191 47.42 23.58 -82.81
CA ALA A 191 46.08 23.09 -82.56
C ALA A 191 46.07 21.64 -82.00
N ASP A 192 46.95 20.77 -82.49
CA ASP A 192 47.12 19.40 -81.97
C ASP A 192 47.78 19.37 -80.58
N ALA A 193 48.60 20.36 -80.24
CA ALA A 193 49.15 20.53 -78.89
C ALA A 193 48.08 21.04 -77.92
N ASP A 194 47.30 22.05 -78.31
CA ASP A 194 46.18 22.60 -77.54
C ASP A 194 45.08 21.55 -77.33
N GLY A 195 44.73 20.76 -78.35
CA GLY A 195 43.77 19.66 -78.25
C GLY A 195 44.24 18.56 -77.30
N ARG A 196 45.53 18.23 -77.29
CA ARG A 196 46.11 17.29 -76.30
C ARG A 196 46.16 17.88 -74.89
N ALA A 197 46.47 19.17 -74.76
CA ALA A 197 46.44 19.87 -73.47
C ALA A 197 45.01 19.90 -72.89
N GLU A 198 44.00 20.19 -73.71
CA GLU A 198 42.60 20.22 -73.30
C GLU A 198 42.09 18.81 -72.94
N ALA A 199 42.41 17.79 -73.73
CA ALA A 199 42.12 16.40 -73.37
C ALA A 199 42.79 16.00 -72.04
N SER A 200 44.03 16.44 -71.79
CA SER A 200 44.71 16.18 -70.51
C SER A 200 44.06 16.91 -69.33
N ARG A 201 43.53 18.12 -69.54
CA ARG A 201 42.75 18.86 -68.54
C ARG A 201 41.42 18.17 -68.24
N GLN A 202 40.72 17.69 -69.26
CA GLN A 202 39.46 16.95 -69.10
C GLN A 202 39.70 15.65 -68.30
N ILE A 203 40.72 14.87 -68.65
CA ILE A 203 41.11 13.67 -67.89
C ILE A 203 41.48 14.01 -66.44
N ALA A 204 42.15 15.13 -66.19
CA ALA A 204 42.48 15.57 -64.82
C ALA A 204 41.22 15.93 -64.01
N VAL A 205 40.29 16.68 -64.61
CA VAL A 205 39.00 17.04 -63.98
C VAL A 205 38.14 15.80 -63.72
N GLU A 206 38.08 14.86 -64.66
CA GLU A 206 37.38 13.58 -64.48
C GLU A 206 38.02 12.74 -63.36
N ALA A 207 39.35 12.71 -63.28
CA ALA A 207 40.06 12.01 -62.22
C ALA A 207 39.86 12.66 -60.83
N GLU A 208 39.84 13.99 -60.76
CA GLU A 208 39.53 14.73 -59.52
C GLU A 208 38.07 14.50 -59.09
N ALA A 209 37.11 14.53 -60.03
CA ALA A 209 35.71 14.25 -59.76
C ALA A 209 35.50 12.80 -59.29
N ALA A 210 36.16 11.82 -59.92
CA ALA A 210 36.14 10.43 -59.49
C ALA A 210 36.78 10.22 -58.10
N ALA A 211 37.87 10.94 -57.80
CA ALA A 211 38.52 10.91 -56.50
C ALA A 211 37.61 11.52 -55.40
N ALA A 212 36.93 12.63 -55.69
CA ALA A 212 35.95 13.24 -54.78
C ALA A 212 34.78 12.29 -54.50
N ALA A 213 34.17 11.71 -55.55
CA ALA A 213 33.09 10.73 -55.39
C ALA A 213 33.53 9.51 -54.55
N ALA A 214 34.75 9.01 -54.75
CA ALA A 214 35.30 7.91 -53.95
C ALA A 214 35.59 8.28 -52.49
N VAL A 215 35.76 9.57 -52.16
CA VAL A 215 35.81 10.05 -50.77
C VAL A 215 34.39 10.12 -50.19
N ASP A 216 33.44 10.70 -50.91
CA ASP A 216 32.04 10.81 -50.47
C ASP A 216 31.39 9.44 -50.21
N GLU A 217 31.65 8.45 -51.07
CA GLU A 217 31.22 7.05 -50.87
C GLU A 217 31.86 6.43 -49.62
N LYS A 218 33.17 6.61 -49.41
CA LYS A 218 33.87 6.12 -48.20
C LYS A 218 33.30 6.76 -46.93
N GLU A 219 33.00 8.05 -46.96
CA GLU A 219 32.36 8.73 -45.84
C GLU A 219 30.92 8.25 -45.63
N ALA A 220 30.14 8.04 -46.70
CA ALA A 220 28.79 7.51 -46.62
C ALA A 220 28.77 6.10 -46.01
N ALA A 221 29.69 5.24 -46.45
CA ALA A 221 29.90 3.91 -45.88
C ALA A 221 30.36 3.99 -44.40
N ALA A 222 31.26 4.91 -44.05
CA ALA A 222 31.69 5.13 -42.67
C ALA A 222 30.55 5.65 -41.77
N ARG A 223 29.66 6.51 -42.29
CA ARG A 223 28.44 6.97 -41.61
C ARG A 223 27.44 5.83 -41.42
N ALA A 224 27.23 4.97 -42.43
CA ALA A 224 26.41 3.76 -42.30
C ALA A 224 26.97 2.81 -41.24
N ALA A 225 28.25 2.46 -41.33
CA ALA A 225 28.93 1.57 -40.38
C ALA A 225 29.06 2.15 -38.95
N ARG A 226 28.84 3.45 -38.73
CA ARG A 226 28.65 4.03 -37.39
C ARG A 226 27.23 3.78 -36.90
N ARG A 227 26.20 4.10 -37.70
CA ARG A 227 24.79 3.82 -37.38
C ARG A 227 24.54 2.35 -37.05
N ASP A 228 25.04 1.42 -37.86
CA ASP A 228 24.92 -0.02 -37.60
C ASP A 228 25.55 -0.45 -36.26
N ARG A 229 26.64 0.19 -35.84
CA ARG A 229 27.28 -0.06 -34.53
C ARG A 229 26.47 0.55 -33.39
N ASP A 230 25.99 1.78 -33.55
CA ASP A 230 25.15 2.45 -32.57
C ASP A 230 23.81 1.71 -32.39
N ASP A 231 23.24 1.15 -33.46
CA ASP A 231 22.02 0.34 -33.46
C ASP A 231 22.23 -1.00 -32.77
N ARG A 232 23.36 -1.69 -33.02
CA ARG A 232 23.73 -2.91 -32.27
C ARG A 232 23.91 -2.64 -30.78
N VAL A 233 24.66 -1.58 -30.41
CA VAL A 233 24.84 -1.21 -29.00
C VAL A 233 23.52 -0.82 -28.34
N ARG A 234 22.58 -0.20 -29.06
CA ARG A 234 21.22 0.07 -28.56
C ARG A 234 20.41 -1.22 -28.38
N ALA A 235 20.49 -2.16 -29.32
CA ALA A 235 19.82 -3.46 -29.23
C ALA A 235 20.36 -4.30 -28.07
N GLU A 236 21.68 -4.40 -27.92
CA GLU A 236 22.37 -5.09 -26.82
C GLU A 236 21.99 -4.51 -25.46
N ARG A 237 21.95 -3.18 -25.32
CA ARG A 237 21.49 -2.51 -24.08
C ARG A 237 20.02 -2.76 -23.78
N ALA A 238 19.16 -2.74 -24.80
CA ALA A 238 17.74 -3.05 -24.66
C ALA A 238 17.52 -4.50 -24.23
N GLN A 239 18.25 -5.45 -24.82
CA GLN A 239 18.25 -6.86 -24.45
C GLN A 239 18.73 -7.05 -23.00
N ALA A 240 19.89 -6.50 -22.63
CA ALA A 240 20.41 -6.60 -21.26
C ALA A 240 19.46 -5.99 -20.21
N THR A 241 18.74 -4.93 -20.57
CA THR A 241 17.71 -4.33 -19.69
C THR A 241 16.45 -5.20 -19.60
N ALA A 242 16.06 -5.87 -20.69
CA ALA A 242 14.94 -6.81 -20.69
C ALA A 242 15.27 -8.08 -19.87
N GLU A 243 16.46 -8.64 -20.04
CA GLU A 243 16.99 -9.78 -19.27
C GLU A 243 17.12 -9.43 -17.78
N GLY A 244 17.64 -8.24 -17.45
CA GLY A 244 17.70 -7.75 -16.08
C GLY A 244 16.32 -7.64 -15.42
N ARG A 245 15.33 -7.07 -16.13
CA ARG A 245 13.93 -7.01 -15.66
C ARG A 245 13.29 -8.39 -15.53
N ALA A 246 13.59 -9.33 -16.42
CA ALA A 246 13.11 -10.71 -16.31
C ALA A 246 13.64 -11.37 -15.04
N ALA A 247 14.95 -11.27 -14.78
CA ALA A 247 15.56 -11.80 -13.56
C ALA A 247 15.03 -11.13 -12.28
N GLU A 248 14.79 -9.81 -12.29
CA GLU A 248 14.15 -9.10 -11.18
C GLU A 248 12.72 -9.59 -10.92
N LEU A 249 11.94 -9.83 -11.97
CA LEU A 249 10.57 -10.35 -11.89
C LEU A 249 10.55 -11.80 -11.41
N GLU A 250 11.45 -12.66 -11.88
CA GLU A 250 11.61 -14.04 -11.39
C GLU A 250 11.97 -14.07 -9.90
N GLN A 251 12.92 -13.22 -9.46
CA GLN A 251 13.25 -13.07 -8.03
C GLN A 251 12.11 -12.49 -7.20
N ALA A 252 11.29 -11.59 -7.77
CA ALA A 252 10.10 -11.06 -7.10
C ALA A 252 9.01 -12.12 -6.97
N LEU A 253 8.82 -12.95 -8.00
CA LEU A 253 7.85 -14.04 -8.04
C LEU A 253 8.26 -15.16 -7.07
N GLY A 254 9.53 -15.57 -7.06
CA GLY A 254 10.05 -16.54 -6.07
C GLY A 254 9.82 -16.08 -4.62
N ARG A 255 10.16 -14.81 -4.30
CA ARG A 255 9.88 -14.22 -2.98
C ARG A 255 8.38 -14.08 -2.67
N ALA A 256 7.52 -13.95 -3.68
CA ALA A 256 6.08 -13.94 -3.49
C ALA A 256 5.55 -15.35 -3.20
N THR A 257 6.02 -16.37 -3.91
CA THR A 257 5.70 -17.79 -3.64
C THR A 257 6.15 -18.20 -2.25
N GLU A 258 7.40 -17.93 -1.86
CA GLU A 258 7.90 -18.20 -0.50
C GLU A 258 7.02 -17.56 0.60
N ARG A 259 6.51 -16.34 0.36
CA ARG A 259 5.59 -15.66 1.28
C ARG A 259 4.22 -16.31 1.31
N VAL A 260 3.69 -16.77 0.18
CA VAL A 260 2.42 -17.49 0.11
C VAL A 260 2.53 -18.83 0.84
N ASP A 261 3.61 -19.58 0.62
CA ASP A 261 3.87 -20.86 1.28
C ASP A 261 4.02 -20.68 2.81
N ALA A 262 4.77 -19.66 3.24
CA ALA A 262 4.91 -19.31 4.66
C ALA A 262 3.60 -18.85 5.31
N LEU A 263 2.74 -18.13 4.57
CA LEU A 263 1.41 -17.74 5.03
C LEU A 263 0.48 -18.95 5.13
N THR A 264 0.54 -19.86 4.16
CA THR A 264 -0.27 -21.10 4.12
C THR A 264 0.10 -22.02 5.28
N ALA A 265 1.40 -22.27 5.50
CA ALA A 265 1.89 -23.02 6.64
C ALA A 265 1.48 -22.39 7.99
N ARG A 266 1.42 -21.05 8.06
CA ARG A 266 0.94 -20.34 9.24
C ARG A 266 -0.58 -20.44 9.42
N THR A 267 -1.37 -20.43 8.35
CA THR A 267 -2.82 -20.67 8.45
C THR A 267 -3.13 -22.10 8.86
N ASP A 268 -2.35 -23.08 8.40
CA ASP A 268 -2.51 -24.49 8.77
C ASP A 268 -2.15 -24.74 10.25
N ASP A 269 -1.06 -24.15 10.75
CA ASP A 269 -0.71 -24.17 12.18
C ASP A 269 -1.80 -23.50 13.04
N LEU A 270 -2.33 -22.35 12.62
CA LEU A 270 -3.43 -21.68 13.31
C LEU A 270 -4.73 -22.52 13.29
N ALA A 271 -5.05 -23.17 12.18
CA ALA A 271 -6.20 -24.07 12.07
C ALA A 271 -6.04 -25.30 12.97
N ALA A 272 -4.84 -25.91 13.01
CA ALA A 272 -4.53 -27.03 13.89
C ALA A 272 -4.59 -26.66 15.38
N ARG A 273 -4.11 -25.46 15.76
CA ARG A 273 -4.25 -24.92 17.12
C ARG A 273 -5.71 -24.65 17.49
N LEU A 274 -6.50 -24.10 16.58
CA LEU A 274 -7.92 -23.85 16.79
C LEU A 274 -8.70 -25.16 16.97
N ALA A 275 -8.44 -26.17 16.14
CA ALA A 275 -9.03 -27.50 16.26
C ALA A 275 -8.68 -28.19 17.59
N ARG A 276 -7.44 -28.03 18.07
CA ARG A 276 -7.02 -28.52 19.39
C ARG A 276 -7.75 -27.78 20.52
N ALA A 277 -7.80 -26.45 20.47
CA ALA A 277 -8.48 -25.63 21.47
C ALA A 277 -10.00 -25.92 21.52
N SER A 278 -10.65 -26.18 20.38
CA SER A 278 -12.06 -26.62 20.38
C SER A 278 -12.22 -28.00 21.01
N GLY A 279 -11.31 -28.95 20.73
CA GLY A 279 -11.34 -30.28 21.35
C GLY A 279 -11.12 -30.25 22.86
N GLU A 280 -10.18 -29.42 23.34
CA GLU A 280 -9.96 -29.16 24.78
C GLU A 280 -11.18 -28.52 25.44
N LEU A 281 -11.86 -27.60 24.75
CA LEU A 281 -13.06 -26.92 25.24
C LEU A 281 -14.28 -27.85 25.29
N ASP A 282 -14.48 -28.72 24.30
CA ASP A 282 -15.57 -29.70 24.30
C ASP A 282 -15.31 -30.83 25.32
N SER A 283 -14.07 -31.27 25.48
CA SER A 283 -13.65 -32.17 26.58
C SER A 283 -13.90 -31.55 27.97
N SER A 284 -13.61 -30.26 28.13
CA SER A 284 -13.89 -29.52 29.36
C SER A 284 -15.39 -29.39 29.62
N ARG A 285 -16.21 -29.15 28.58
CA ARG A 285 -17.67 -29.14 28.68
C ARG A 285 -18.23 -30.50 29.10
N GLN A 286 -17.76 -31.58 28.48
CA GLN A 286 -18.14 -32.94 28.87
C GLN A 286 -17.79 -33.20 30.34
N THR A 287 -16.58 -32.85 30.76
CA THR A 287 -16.15 -33.01 32.16
C THR A 287 -17.06 -32.25 33.13
N ILE A 288 -17.41 -30.99 32.83
CA ILE A 288 -18.33 -30.18 33.64
C ILE A 288 -19.73 -30.83 33.71
N GLU A 289 -20.22 -31.39 32.61
CA GLU A 289 -21.52 -32.05 32.56
C GLU A 289 -21.53 -33.37 33.36
N GLU A 290 -20.46 -34.16 33.27
CA GLU A 290 -20.29 -35.34 34.11
C GLU A 290 -20.22 -35.00 35.61
N GLU A 291 -19.48 -33.95 36.01
CA GLU A 291 -19.45 -33.52 37.42
C GLU A 291 -20.81 -32.99 37.89
N ARG A 292 -21.59 -32.31 37.03
CA ARG A 292 -22.96 -31.90 37.34
C ARG A 292 -23.88 -33.09 37.57
N GLN A 293 -23.79 -34.12 36.72
CA GLN A 293 -24.57 -35.36 36.88
C GLN A 293 -24.17 -36.12 38.15
N ARG A 294 -22.87 -36.16 38.48
CA ARG A 294 -22.38 -36.74 39.74
C ARG A 294 -22.85 -35.94 40.96
N ALA A 295 -22.86 -34.61 40.89
CA ALA A 295 -23.35 -33.75 41.95
C ALA A 295 -24.86 -33.89 42.17
N GLY A 296 -25.67 -33.83 41.11
CA GLY A 296 -27.12 -34.07 41.17
C GLY A 296 -27.45 -35.45 41.73
N GLY A 297 -26.76 -36.49 41.25
CA GLY A 297 -26.90 -37.85 41.79
C GLY A 297 -26.38 -38.02 43.23
N GLN A 298 -25.53 -37.12 43.76
CA GLN A 298 -25.18 -37.08 45.18
C GLN A 298 -26.26 -36.37 46.00
N GLU A 299 -26.82 -35.27 45.50
CA GLU A 299 -27.92 -34.53 46.11
C GLU A 299 -29.18 -35.39 46.23
N GLU A 300 -29.56 -36.12 45.17
CA GLU A 300 -30.66 -37.09 45.19
C GLU A 300 -30.46 -38.17 46.27
N ARG A 301 -29.24 -38.72 46.39
CA ARG A 301 -28.90 -39.70 47.43
C ARG A 301 -28.94 -39.11 48.83
N ALA A 302 -28.49 -37.87 49.02
CA ALA A 302 -28.56 -37.16 50.29
C ALA A 302 -30.02 -36.90 50.69
N ASN A 303 -30.84 -36.40 49.76
CA ASN A 303 -32.27 -36.16 49.96
C ASN A 303 -33.04 -37.46 50.28
N ALA A 304 -32.73 -38.56 49.58
CA ALA A 304 -33.29 -39.88 49.88
C ALA A 304 -32.88 -40.39 51.28
N ALA A 305 -31.63 -40.18 51.69
CA ALA A 305 -31.14 -40.54 53.02
C ALA A 305 -31.80 -39.71 54.13
N ILE A 306 -32.00 -38.40 53.90
CA ILE A 306 -32.73 -37.51 54.82
C ILE A 306 -34.19 -37.93 54.94
N ALA A 307 -34.86 -38.25 53.83
CA ALA A 307 -36.23 -38.74 53.83
C ALA A 307 -36.37 -40.05 54.61
N ALA A 308 -35.51 -41.03 54.34
CA ALA A 308 -35.49 -42.31 55.05
C ALA A 308 -35.17 -42.17 56.55
N ALA A 309 -34.31 -41.22 56.92
CA ALA A 309 -34.04 -40.90 58.32
C ALA A 309 -35.28 -40.29 59.01
N ALA A 310 -36.00 -39.39 58.34
CA ALA A 310 -37.23 -38.79 58.85
C ALA A 310 -38.40 -39.79 58.95
N ASP A 311 -38.51 -40.75 58.02
CA ASP A 311 -39.43 -41.88 58.12
C ASP A 311 -39.11 -42.77 59.32
N ARG A 312 -37.82 -43.11 59.51
CA ARG A 312 -37.38 -43.90 60.67
C ARG A 312 -37.61 -43.17 62.00
N GLU A 313 -37.44 -41.85 62.04
CA GLU A 313 -37.75 -41.06 63.23
C GLU A 313 -39.26 -41.08 63.54
N ARG A 314 -40.13 -40.97 62.53
CA ARG A 314 -41.59 -41.12 62.70
C ARG A 314 -41.94 -42.50 63.25
N GLN A 315 -41.43 -43.56 62.65
CA GLN A 315 -41.65 -44.94 63.09
C GLN A 315 -41.24 -45.14 64.55
N LEU A 316 -40.05 -44.68 64.95
CA LEU A 316 -39.59 -44.78 66.34
C LEU A 316 -40.49 -43.99 67.30
N ARG A 317 -40.94 -42.80 66.94
CA ARG A 317 -41.89 -42.01 67.76
C ARG A 317 -43.22 -42.74 67.92
N GLU A 318 -43.77 -43.30 66.84
CA GLU A 318 -45.00 -44.11 66.88
C GLU A 318 -44.85 -45.36 67.75
N GLU A 319 -43.72 -46.07 67.66
CA GLU A 319 -43.39 -47.20 68.55
C GLU A 319 -43.28 -46.78 70.02
N PHE A 320 -42.63 -45.64 70.31
CA PHE A 320 -42.54 -45.10 71.67
C PHE A 320 -43.91 -44.70 72.23
N ASP A 321 -44.76 -44.02 71.45
CA ASP A 321 -46.10 -43.62 71.88
C ASP A 321 -47.00 -44.84 72.12
N GLN A 322 -46.95 -45.84 71.23
CA GLN A 322 -47.63 -47.13 71.43
C GLN A 322 -47.14 -47.83 72.71
N ARG A 323 -45.84 -47.79 72.99
CA ARG A 323 -45.26 -48.42 74.19
C ARG A 323 -45.62 -47.67 75.47
N LEU A 324 -45.67 -46.34 75.44
CA LEU A 324 -46.15 -45.51 76.56
C LEU A 324 -47.63 -45.80 76.84
N GLU A 325 -48.46 -45.94 75.81
CA GLU A 325 -49.88 -46.24 76.00
C GLU A 325 -50.11 -47.67 76.54
N GLN A 326 -49.35 -48.66 76.04
CA GLN A 326 -49.32 -50.01 76.64
C GLN A 326 -48.97 -49.96 78.13
N LEU A 327 -47.94 -49.19 78.52
CA LEU A 327 -47.53 -49.05 79.92
C LEU A 327 -48.59 -48.33 80.77
N ARG A 328 -49.28 -47.32 80.24
CA ARG A 328 -50.42 -46.65 80.92
C ARG A 328 -51.56 -47.63 81.17
N ILE A 329 -51.95 -48.41 80.17
CA ILE A 329 -53.00 -49.43 80.28
C ILE A 329 -52.61 -50.50 81.33
N GLN A 330 -51.36 -51.00 81.27
CA GLN A 330 -50.84 -51.96 82.25
C GLN A 330 -50.83 -51.39 83.68
N HIS A 331 -50.41 -50.14 83.86
CA HIS A 331 -50.39 -49.49 85.17
C HIS A 331 -51.80 -49.22 85.70
N ALA A 332 -52.74 -48.79 84.85
CA ALA A 332 -54.15 -48.64 85.22
C ALA A 332 -54.77 -49.97 85.67
N ALA A 333 -54.55 -51.05 84.89
CA ALA A 333 -55.01 -52.39 85.25
C ALA A 333 -54.37 -52.89 86.57
N ALA A 334 -53.08 -52.63 86.80
CA ALA A 334 -52.41 -52.99 88.04
C ALA A 334 -52.94 -52.21 89.26
N LEU A 335 -53.25 -50.92 89.10
CA LEU A 335 -53.90 -50.12 90.15
C LEU A 335 -55.32 -50.61 90.46
N ASP A 336 -56.11 -50.95 89.44
CA ASP A 336 -57.46 -51.48 89.64
C ASP A 336 -57.46 -52.89 90.23
N GLN A 337 -56.49 -53.74 89.87
CA GLN A 337 -56.26 -55.01 90.57
C GLN A 337 -55.90 -54.79 92.04
N ALA A 338 -54.94 -53.91 92.35
CA ALA A 338 -54.57 -53.61 93.74
C ALA A 338 -55.73 -53.01 94.57
N ARG A 339 -56.62 -52.23 93.92
CA ARG A 339 -57.88 -51.76 94.52
C ARG A 339 -58.84 -52.93 94.80
N GLN A 340 -59.03 -53.84 93.86
CA GLN A 340 -59.87 -55.03 94.05
C GLN A 340 -59.32 -55.95 95.14
N ASP A 341 -58.01 -56.18 95.17
CA ASP A 341 -57.32 -56.99 96.18
C ASP A 341 -57.46 -56.37 97.57
N SER A 342 -57.25 -55.05 97.70
CA SER A 342 -57.42 -54.35 98.99
C SER A 342 -58.86 -54.28 99.47
N VAL A 343 -59.84 -54.12 98.57
CA VAL A 343 -61.28 -54.25 98.90
C VAL A 343 -61.61 -55.68 99.35
N THR A 344 -61.06 -56.70 98.69
CA THR A 344 -61.26 -58.11 99.02
C THR A 344 -60.63 -58.45 100.38
N ALA A 345 -59.41 -58.01 100.63
CA ALA A 345 -58.73 -58.17 101.92
C ALA A 345 -59.47 -57.44 103.05
N ALA A 346 -59.95 -56.21 102.81
CA ALA A 346 -60.76 -55.46 103.79
C ALA A 346 -62.10 -56.16 104.08
N ARG A 347 -62.72 -56.79 103.08
CA ARG A 347 -63.92 -57.62 103.25
C ARG A 347 -63.62 -58.87 104.08
N GLN A 348 -62.58 -59.62 103.73
CA GLN A 348 -62.14 -60.80 104.48
C GLN A 348 -61.79 -60.46 105.95
N ALA A 349 -61.11 -59.34 106.19
CA ALA A 349 -60.81 -58.87 107.54
C ALA A 349 -62.07 -58.49 108.33
N ARG A 350 -63.11 -57.93 107.69
CA ARG A 350 -64.42 -57.70 108.32
C ARG A 350 -65.15 -58.99 108.64
N GLU A 351 -65.20 -59.93 107.70
CA GLU A 351 -65.83 -61.25 107.88
C GLU A 351 -65.14 -62.04 109.02
N GLN A 352 -63.80 -62.06 109.05
CA GLN A 352 -63.02 -62.60 110.16
C GLN A 352 -63.32 -61.88 111.49
N GLY A 353 -63.37 -60.54 111.46
CA GLY A 353 -63.73 -59.72 112.62
C GLY A 353 -65.18 -59.86 113.09
N GLU A 354 -66.09 -60.37 112.24
CA GLU A 354 -67.45 -60.76 112.63
C GLU A 354 -67.46 -62.15 113.25
N VAL A 355 -66.72 -63.11 112.69
CA VAL A 355 -66.55 -64.46 113.27
C VAL A 355 -65.90 -64.39 114.66
N THR A 356 -64.87 -63.57 114.87
CA THR A 356 -64.28 -63.39 116.21
C THR A 356 -65.26 -62.77 117.19
N ARG A 357 -65.96 -61.69 116.81
CA ARG A 357 -67.00 -61.06 117.66
C ARG A 357 -68.16 -62.01 117.97
N GLN A 358 -68.57 -62.87 117.04
CA GLN A 358 -69.59 -63.90 117.30
C GLN A 358 -69.07 -64.96 118.27
N ALA A 359 -67.83 -65.43 118.12
CA ALA A 359 -67.22 -66.39 119.04
C ALA A 359 -67.04 -65.79 120.45
N GLU A 360 -66.67 -64.52 120.56
CA GLU A 360 -66.59 -63.78 121.83
C GLU A 360 -67.98 -63.61 122.46
N ALA A 361 -68.99 -63.23 121.67
CA ALA A 361 -70.37 -63.12 122.14
C ALA A 361 -70.93 -64.47 122.62
N GLN A 362 -70.62 -65.57 121.94
CA GLN A 362 -70.97 -66.93 122.36
C GLN A 362 -70.27 -67.32 123.67
N ARG A 363 -68.97 -67.02 123.83
CA ARG A 363 -68.24 -67.22 125.09
C ARG A 363 -68.85 -66.42 126.23
N HIS A 364 -69.17 -65.14 126.01
CA HIS A 364 -69.81 -64.30 127.01
C HIS A 364 -71.23 -64.79 127.35
N ALA A 365 -72.02 -65.20 126.38
CA ALA A 365 -73.34 -65.80 126.62
C ALA A 365 -73.24 -67.09 127.44
N HIS A 366 -72.25 -67.94 127.16
CA HIS A 366 -71.98 -69.15 127.94
C HIS A 366 -71.53 -68.83 129.38
N GLN A 367 -70.62 -67.87 129.56
CA GLN A 367 -70.21 -67.38 130.88
C GLN A 367 -71.38 -66.79 131.68
N LEU A 368 -72.27 -66.02 131.03
CA LEU A 368 -73.47 -65.48 131.68
C LEU A 368 -74.47 -66.58 132.05
N ALA A 369 -74.63 -67.62 131.20
CA ALA A 369 -75.46 -68.77 131.51
C ALA A 369 -74.90 -69.55 132.72
N GLU A 370 -73.59 -69.81 132.76
CA GLU A 370 -72.92 -70.46 133.89
C GLU A 370 -73.03 -69.61 135.18
N LEU A 371 -72.90 -68.29 135.08
CA LEU A 371 -73.12 -67.38 136.22
C LEU A 371 -74.58 -67.39 136.68
N HIS A 372 -75.56 -67.40 135.77
CA HIS A 372 -76.98 -67.52 136.12
C HIS A 372 -77.30 -68.88 136.77
N GLU A 373 -76.68 -69.97 136.32
CA GLU A 373 -76.80 -71.29 136.95
C GLU A 373 -76.18 -71.31 138.36
N ARG A 374 -74.99 -70.71 138.53
CA ARG A 374 -74.36 -70.52 139.84
C ARG A 374 -75.19 -69.63 140.76
N ILE A 375 -75.78 -68.54 140.26
CA ILE A 375 -76.69 -67.69 141.04
C ILE A 375 -77.95 -68.47 141.41
N GLY A 376 -78.58 -69.18 140.46
CA GLY A 376 -79.78 -69.98 140.73
C GLY A 376 -79.54 -71.08 141.77
N THR A 377 -78.40 -71.78 141.70
CA THR A 377 -78.03 -72.79 142.70
C THR A 377 -77.64 -72.18 144.05
N LEU A 378 -77.05 -70.98 144.10
CA LEU A 378 -76.81 -70.24 145.34
C LEU A 378 -78.12 -69.72 145.95
N SER A 379 -79.05 -69.20 145.15
CA SER A 379 -80.39 -68.79 145.60
C SER A 379 -81.17 -69.97 146.13
N GLN A 380 -81.22 -71.11 145.43
CA GLN A 380 -81.86 -72.34 145.96
C GLN A 380 -81.23 -72.81 147.28
N ARG A 381 -79.92 -72.65 147.47
CA ARG A 381 -79.26 -72.94 148.76
C ARG A 381 -79.62 -71.92 149.84
N ALA A 382 -79.77 -70.64 149.49
CA ALA A 382 -80.23 -69.60 150.40
C ALA A 382 -81.69 -69.83 150.81
N ASP A 383 -82.59 -70.08 149.86
CA ASP A 383 -84.00 -70.40 150.10
C ASP A 383 -84.15 -71.69 150.95
N ALA A 384 -83.30 -72.70 150.72
CA ALA A 384 -83.26 -73.90 151.55
C ALA A 384 -82.75 -73.61 152.98
N ALA A 385 -81.74 -72.74 153.12
CA ALA A 385 -81.23 -72.33 154.43
C ALA A 385 -82.24 -71.46 155.20
N ASP A 386 -82.93 -70.53 154.53
CA ASP A 386 -84.02 -69.73 155.09
C ASP A 386 -85.25 -70.60 155.41
N GLY A 387 -85.52 -71.64 154.60
CA GLY A 387 -86.52 -72.67 154.90
C GLY A 387 -86.20 -73.45 156.18
N ILE A 388 -84.93 -73.83 156.38
CA ILE A 388 -84.46 -74.46 157.63
C ILE A 388 -84.55 -73.48 158.81
N ALA A 389 -84.11 -72.23 158.64
CA ALA A 389 -84.13 -71.21 159.69
C ALA A 389 -85.56 -70.79 160.10
N SER A 390 -86.49 -70.71 159.14
CA SER A 390 -87.90 -70.44 159.40
C SER A 390 -88.60 -71.64 160.06
N ALA A 391 -88.32 -72.87 159.64
CA ALA A 391 -88.78 -74.07 160.34
C ALA A 391 -88.28 -74.12 161.79
N GLN A 392 -86.99 -73.82 162.05
CA GLN A 392 -86.45 -73.71 163.41
C GLN A 392 -87.10 -72.56 164.21
N SER A 393 -87.39 -71.42 163.57
CA SER A 393 -88.08 -70.28 164.21
C SER A 393 -89.54 -70.61 164.57
N ASP A 394 -90.25 -71.35 163.72
CA ASP A 394 -91.61 -71.83 164.00
C ASP A 394 -91.60 -72.91 165.09
N GLN A 395 -90.62 -73.81 165.09
CA GLN A 395 -90.38 -74.79 166.15
C GLN A 395 -90.13 -74.09 167.50
N LEU A 396 -89.24 -73.10 167.55
CA LEU A 396 -89.00 -72.28 168.75
C LEU A 396 -90.25 -71.50 169.19
N ARG A 397 -91.09 -71.01 168.27
CA ARG A 397 -92.38 -70.37 168.58
C ARG A 397 -93.47 -71.36 169.01
N ALA A 398 -93.39 -72.63 168.62
CA ALA A 398 -94.24 -73.69 169.17
C ALA A 398 -93.80 -74.04 170.60
N TRP A 399 -92.51 -74.26 170.81
CA TRP A 399 -91.88 -74.52 172.11
C TRP A 399 -92.16 -73.43 173.15
N ARG A 400 -92.07 -72.17 172.75
CA ARG A 400 -92.40 -71.03 173.62
C ARG A 400 -93.89 -70.98 174.00
N ARG A 401 -94.79 -71.52 173.16
CA ARG A 401 -96.23 -71.62 173.47
C ARG A 401 -96.54 -72.79 174.39
N THR A 402 -95.92 -73.96 174.21
CA THR A 402 -96.07 -75.08 175.16
C THR A 402 -95.48 -74.75 176.53
N LEU A 403 -94.32 -74.09 176.60
CA LEU A 403 -93.74 -73.61 177.86
C LEU A 403 -94.62 -72.55 178.55
N ALA A 404 -95.21 -71.62 177.80
CA ALA A 404 -96.13 -70.64 178.38
C ALA A 404 -97.40 -71.29 178.95
N ALA A 405 -98.00 -72.24 178.22
CA ALA A 405 -99.17 -72.98 178.68
C ALA A 405 -98.88 -73.82 179.94
N ALA A 406 -97.72 -74.50 180.00
CA ALA A 406 -97.30 -75.28 181.16
C ALA A 406 -97.07 -74.40 182.41
N LEU A 407 -96.58 -73.17 182.22
CA LEU A 407 -96.40 -72.19 183.30
C LEU A 407 -97.73 -71.65 183.85
N GLU A 408 -98.74 -71.41 183.00
CA GLU A 408 -100.07 -70.99 183.46
C GLU A 408 -100.86 -72.11 184.16
N GLN A 409 -100.64 -73.38 183.80
CA GLN A 409 -101.44 -74.51 184.31
C GLN A 409 -100.97 -75.06 185.67
N HIS A 410 -99.77 -74.74 186.13
CA HIS A 410 -99.14 -75.37 187.31
C HIS A 410 -98.50 -74.39 188.31
N HIS A 411 -99.03 -73.16 188.43
CA HIS A 411 -98.47 -72.11 189.32
C HIS A 411 -98.37 -72.54 190.81
N GLU A 412 -99.20 -73.47 191.29
CA GLU A 412 -99.24 -73.86 192.71
C GLU A 412 -98.74 -75.29 193.02
N ASP A 413 -98.26 -76.06 192.02
CA ASP A 413 -97.81 -77.45 192.23
C ASP A 413 -96.45 -77.74 191.56
N THR A 414 -95.40 -77.83 192.38
CA THR A 414 -94.01 -77.78 191.93
C THR A 414 -93.44 -79.12 191.46
N GLU A 415 -94.13 -80.24 191.72
CA GLU A 415 -93.74 -81.56 191.17
C GLU A 415 -94.34 -81.79 189.78
N ALA A 416 -95.58 -81.39 189.54
CA ALA A 416 -96.24 -81.52 188.24
C ALA A 416 -95.47 -80.81 187.11
N LEU A 417 -95.02 -79.58 187.36
CA LEU A 417 -94.26 -78.76 186.40
C LEU A 417 -92.88 -79.37 186.07
N ARG A 418 -92.24 -80.08 187.01
CA ARG A 418 -90.99 -80.84 186.73
C ARG A 418 -91.23 -82.08 185.87
N GLN A 419 -92.41 -82.70 185.97
CA GLN A 419 -92.73 -83.90 185.21
C GLN A 419 -93.07 -83.57 183.75
N GLN A 420 -93.79 -82.47 183.49
CA GLN A 420 -93.99 -81.94 182.13
C GLN A 420 -92.69 -81.44 181.46
N LEU A 421 -91.77 -80.83 182.22
CA LEU A 421 -90.47 -80.42 181.68
C LEU A 421 -89.59 -81.62 181.27
N ARG A 422 -89.77 -82.80 181.87
CA ARG A 422 -89.09 -84.02 181.42
C ARG A 422 -89.67 -84.55 180.10
N THR A 423 -90.98 -84.71 179.99
CA THR A 423 -91.59 -85.18 178.73
C THR A 423 -91.34 -84.24 177.55
N LEU A 424 -91.18 -82.93 177.77
CA LEU A 424 -90.78 -81.99 176.71
C LEU A 424 -89.28 -82.02 176.33
N LEU A 425 -88.43 -82.69 177.13
CA LEU A 425 -87.00 -82.89 176.84
C LEU A 425 -86.69 -84.30 176.32
N ASP A 426 -87.53 -85.29 176.63
CA ASP A 426 -87.39 -86.67 176.15
C ASP A 426 -88.00 -86.89 174.73
N ASP A 427 -88.73 -85.91 174.19
CA ASP A 427 -89.26 -85.87 172.79
C ASP A 427 -88.34 -85.06 171.82
N GLN A 428 -87.04 -84.92 172.16
CA GLN A 428 -85.98 -84.42 171.26
C GLN A 428 -85.22 -85.55 170.55
#